data_AF-A0A6L6D088-F1
#
_entry.id   AF-A0A6L6D088-F1
#
_cell.length_a   1.000
_cell.length_b   1.000
_cell.length_c   1.000
_cell.angle_alpha   90.00
_cell.angle_beta   90.00
_cell.angle_gamma   90.00
#
_symmetry.space_group_name_H-M   'P 1'
#
loop_
_entity.id
_entity.type
_entity.pdbx_description
1 polymer ?
#
loop_
_entity_poly.entity_id
_entity_poly.type
_entity_poly.pdbx_seq_one_letter_code
_entity_poly.pdbx_strand_id
1 'polypeptide(L)'
;MKGHSHVKSTVRRKQIRTVSALLLGTVLLSGCSIDNEYGRLGMPEPATEEGNRILSLWQGSWLAALIVGVLVWGLLIWAIVAYRRKEGDGMPEQTRYNVPLEILYTVAPLLMILALFYFTQRDQTILTKVDDSSSHSVNVVGWRWSWAFNYEEEGVYDVGTPGEPPVLWLPVDEKVTFE
;
A
#
# COMPACT_ATOMS: atom_id res chain seq x y z
N MET A 1 38.29 37.81 38.79
CA MET A 1 36.82 38.00 38.73
C MET A 1 36.21 36.83 37.95
N LYS A 2 34.98 36.45 38.33
CA LYS A 2 34.27 35.19 38.09
C LYS A 2 33.96 34.84 36.62
N GLY A 3 33.76 33.53 36.35
CA GLY A 3 32.59 33.09 35.57
C GLY A 3 32.82 32.05 34.47
N HIS A 4 32.68 30.76 34.80
CA HIS A 4 32.60 29.62 33.88
C HIS A 4 31.39 29.71 32.90
N SER A 5 31.55 29.24 31.64
CA SER A 5 30.44 29.10 30.68
C SER A 5 30.41 27.79 29.88
N HIS A 6 30.76 26.65 30.49
CA HIS A 6 30.71 25.32 29.83
C HIS A 6 29.60 24.41 30.40
N VAL A 7 28.31 24.75 30.26
CA VAL A 7 27.21 23.84 30.69
C VAL A 7 26.03 23.74 29.70
N LYS A 8 25.93 24.59 28.67
CA LYS A 8 24.69 24.67 27.85
C LYS A 8 24.56 23.64 26.72
N SER A 9 25.62 22.92 26.33
CA SER A 9 25.60 22.05 25.13
C SER A 9 24.98 20.67 25.37
N THR A 10 25.18 20.07 26.54
CA THR A 10 24.75 18.70 26.85
C THR A 10 23.23 18.60 27.05
N VAL A 11 22.63 19.62 27.65
CA VAL A 11 21.18 19.69 27.92
C VAL A 11 20.38 19.75 26.61
N ARG A 12 20.87 20.51 25.63
CA ARG A 12 20.21 20.68 24.31
C ARG A 12 20.17 19.37 23.52
N ARG A 13 21.23 18.55 23.58
CA ARG A 13 21.27 17.21 22.95
C ARG A 13 20.33 16.20 23.62
N LYS A 14 20.20 16.22 24.96
CA LYS A 14 19.24 15.37 25.68
C LYS A 14 17.80 15.75 25.37
N GLN A 15 17.49 17.04 25.34
CA GLN A 15 16.14 17.55 25.02
C GLN A 15 15.73 17.26 23.57
N ILE A 16 16.64 17.39 22.60
CA ILE A 16 16.36 17.01 21.20
C ILE A 16 16.07 15.51 21.11
N ARG A 17 16.84 14.65 21.79
CA ARG A 17 16.60 13.20 21.80
C ARG A 17 15.26 12.80 22.40
N THR A 18 14.86 13.42 23.52
CA THR A 18 13.55 13.12 24.14
C THR A 18 12.39 13.66 23.31
N VAL A 19 12.51 14.85 22.71
CA VAL A 19 11.45 15.42 21.85
C VAL A 19 11.29 14.61 20.56
N SER A 20 12.40 14.18 19.94
CA SER A 20 12.35 13.30 18.77
C SER A 20 11.73 11.94 19.08
N ALA A 21 12.05 11.34 20.24
CA ALA A 21 11.46 10.08 20.67
C ALA A 21 9.96 10.23 21.00
N LEU A 22 9.55 11.35 21.59
CA LEU A 22 8.15 11.63 21.89
C LEU A 22 7.34 11.85 20.61
N LEU A 23 7.90 12.60 19.64
CA LEU A 23 7.27 12.84 18.33
C LEU A 23 7.15 11.55 17.52
N LEU A 24 8.19 10.70 17.50
CA LEU A 24 8.10 9.37 16.89
C LEU A 24 7.02 8.53 17.57
N GLY A 25 6.96 8.55 18.90
CA GLY A 25 5.95 7.80 19.67
C GLY A 25 4.52 8.25 19.37
N THR A 26 4.26 9.55 19.29
CA THR A 26 2.94 10.09 18.96
C THR A 26 2.50 9.76 17.53
N VAL A 27 3.44 9.78 16.57
CA VAL A 27 3.16 9.41 15.17
C VAL A 27 2.88 7.91 15.04
N LEU A 28 3.58 7.07 15.82
CA LEU A 28 3.34 5.63 15.83
C LEU A 28 2.01 5.24 16.50
N LEU A 29 1.52 6.03 17.48
CA LEU A 29 0.28 5.75 18.20
C LEU A 29 -0.99 6.32 17.53
N SER A 30 -0.89 7.28 16.61
CA SER A 30 -2.05 7.94 16.01
C SER A 30 -2.75 7.15 14.89
N GLY A 31 -2.33 5.90 14.61
CA GLY A 31 -2.82 5.10 13.48
C GLY A 31 -4.08 4.26 13.72
N CYS A 32 -4.76 4.37 14.88
CA CYS A 32 -5.79 3.40 15.28
C CYS A 32 -7.22 3.60 14.71
N SER A 33 -7.51 4.60 13.87
CA SER A 33 -8.80 4.64 13.15
C SER A 33 -8.57 4.31 11.67
N ILE A 34 -8.83 3.06 11.28
CA ILE A 34 -8.57 2.53 9.93
C ILE A 34 -9.81 2.64 9.02
N ASP A 35 -10.98 2.96 9.59
CA ASP A 35 -12.25 3.14 8.85
C ASP A 35 -12.42 4.54 8.25
N ASN A 36 -11.35 5.09 7.69
CA ASN A 36 -11.39 6.33 6.94
C ASN A 36 -10.64 6.17 5.60
N GLU A 37 -10.88 7.09 4.66
CA GLU A 37 -10.27 7.08 3.32
C GLU A 37 -8.73 6.95 3.39
N TYR A 38 -8.11 7.58 4.39
CA TYR A 38 -6.68 7.53 4.64
C TYR A 38 -6.19 6.15 5.15
N GLY A 39 -6.93 5.49 6.04
CA GLY A 39 -6.64 4.14 6.52
C GLY A 39 -6.75 3.09 5.42
N ARG A 40 -7.58 3.36 4.41
CA ARG A 40 -7.80 2.52 3.23
C ARG A 40 -6.83 2.85 2.09
N LEU A 41 -5.90 3.78 2.32
CA LEU A 41 -4.83 4.17 1.39
C LEU A 41 -5.36 4.51 -0.01
N GLY A 42 -6.44 5.29 -0.06
CA GLY A 42 -7.02 5.80 -1.31
C GLY A 42 -7.97 4.86 -2.06
N MET A 43 -8.24 3.66 -1.55
CA MET A 43 -9.28 2.79 -2.12
C MET A 43 -10.69 3.32 -1.78
N PRO A 44 -11.76 2.92 -2.51
CA PRO A 44 -13.18 3.12 -2.13
C PRO A 44 -13.75 1.99 -1.24
N GLU A 45 -14.74 2.30 -0.40
CA GLU A 45 -15.24 1.37 0.62
C GLU A 45 -15.65 0.04 -0.01
N PRO A 46 -15.19 -1.11 0.52
CA PRO A 46 -15.56 -2.41 -0.01
C PRO A 46 -17.07 -2.61 0.03
N ALA A 47 -17.70 -2.71 -1.14
CA ALA A 47 -19.13 -3.01 -1.26
C ALA A 47 -19.42 -4.52 -1.30
N THR A 48 -18.40 -5.37 -1.45
CA THR A 48 -18.53 -6.83 -1.53
C THR A 48 -17.55 -7.53 -0.57
N GLU A 49 -17.80 -8.81 -0.29
CA GLU A 49 -16.91 -9.63 0.54
C GLU A 49 -15.51 -9.77 -0.08
N GLU A 50 -15.45 -9.88 -1.40
CA GLU A 50 -14.23 -9.91 -2.22
C GLU A 50 -13.47 -8.61 -2.11
N GLY A 51 -14.18 -7.48 -2.07
CA GLY A 51 -13.60 -6.15 -1.90
C GLY A 51 -12.76 -6.03 -0.62
N ASN A 52 -13.19 -6.66 0.48
CA ASN A 52 -12.43 -6.69 1.73
C ASN A 52 -11.10 -7.46 1.58
N ARG A 53 -11.12 -8.57 0.85
CA ARG A 53 -9.90 -9.34 0.55
C ARG A 53 -8.93 -8.50 -0.31
N ILE A 54 -9.43 -7.85 -1.36
CA ILE A 54 -8.63 -6.97 -2.22
C ILE A 54 -8.02 -5.82 -1.41
N LEU A 55 -8.81 -5.19 -0.53
CA LEU A 55 -8.34 -4.11 0.33
C LEU A 55 -7.22 -4.57 1.27
N SER A 56 -7.34 -5.77 1.84
CA SER A 56 -6.30 -6.33 2.72
C SER A 56 -4.98 -6.59 1.98
N LEU A 57 -5.04 -7.10 0.74
CA LEU A 57 -3.87 -7.29 -0.12
C LEU A 57 -3.23 -5.94 -0.49
N TRP A 58 -4.06 -4.93 -0.81
CA TRP A 58 -3.62 -3.58 -1.12
C TRP A 58 -2.87 -2.94 0.06
N GLN A 59 -3.47 -2.95 1.24
CA GLN A 59 -2.86 -2.42 2.46
C GLN A 59 -1.58 -3.16 2.83
N GLY A 60 -1.58 -4.49 2.72
CA GLY A 60 -0.39 -5.32 2.96
C GLY A 60 0.76 -4.98 2.00
N SER A 61 0.45 -4.75 0.72
CA SER A 61 1.43 -4.38 -0.31
C SER A 61 2.05 -3.00 -0.03
N TRP A 62 1.22 -2.02 0.33
CA TRP A 62 1.69 -0.69 0.73
C TRP A 62 2.55 -0.73 1.99
N LEU A 63 2.15 -1.52 3.00
CA LEU A 63 2.94 -1.69 4.21
C LEU A 63 4.33 -2.25 3.90
N ALA A 64 4.40 -3.30 3.06
CA ALA A 64 5.68 -3.86 2.62
C ALA A 64 6.52 -2.81 1.87
N ALA A 65 5.92 -2.06 0.95
CA ALA A 65 6.59 -1.00 0.21
C ALA A 65 7.12 0.12 1.13
N LEU A 66 6.34 0.52 2.15
CA LEU A 66 6.76 1.53 3.13
C LEU A 66 7.93 1.06 3.99
N ILE A 67 7.94 -0.20 4.44
CA ILE A 67 9.06 -0.77 5.20
C ILE A 67 10.36 -0.67 4.39
N VAL A 68 10.31 -1.07 3.11
CA VAL A 68 11.47 -1.00 2.22
C VAL A 68 11.85 0.45 1.92
N GLY A 69 10.86 1.30 1.65
CA GLY A 69 11.08 2.73 1.42
C GLY A 69 11.80 3.40 2.59
N VAL A 70 11.32 3.18 3.82
CA VAL A 70 11.95 3.70 5.04
C VAL A 70 13.38 3.17 5.22
N LEU A 71 13.62 1.89 4.93
CA LEU A 71 14.97 1.32 4.97
C LEU A 71 15.89 2.03 3.98
N VAL A 72 15.47 2.16 2.72
CA VAL A 72 16.28 2.80 1.66
C VAL A 72 16.53 4.27 1.97
N TRP A 73 15.49 5.03 2.32
CA TRP A 73 15.63 6.44 2.70
C TRP A 73 16.50 6.61 3.93
N GLY A 74 16.38 5.72 4.92
CA GLY A 74 17.24 5.70 6.10
C GLY A 74 18.71 5.49 5.75
N LEU A 75 19.02 4.50 4.91
CA LEU A 75 20.38 4.25 4.43
C LEU A 75 20.93 5.42 3.60
N LEU A 76 20.11 6.03 2.75
CA LEU A 76 20.51 7.19 1.94
C LEU A 76 20.84 8.40 2.82
N ILE A 77 19.95 8.74 3.76
CA ILE A 77 20.16 9.85 4.71
C ILE A 77 21.42 9.57 5.55
N TRP A 78 21.58 8.34 6.02
CA TRP A 78 22.77 7.94 6.75
C TRP A 78 24.04 8.12 5.92
N ALA A 79 24.04 7.67 4.66
CA ALA A 79 25.19 7.81 3.77
C ALA A 79 25.54 9.28 3.53
N ILE A 80 24.53 10.13 3.28
CA ILE A 80 24.70 11.58 3.10
C ILE A 80 25.33 12.23 4.33
N VAL A 81 24.93 11.85 5.54
CA VAL A 81 25.42 12.47 6.77
C VAL A 81 26.78 11.90 7.20
N ALA A 82 26.97 10.58 7.10
CA ALA A 82 28.16 9.88 7.56
C ALA A 82 29.37 10.09 6.63
N TYR A 83 29.14 10.07 5.31
CA TYR A 83 30.18 10.19 4.28
C TYR A 83 30.22 11.58 3.63
N ARG A 84 29.62 12.59 4.25
CA ARG A 84 29.77 13.98 3.79
C ARG A 84 31.22 14.41 3.86
N ARG A 85 31.76 14.91 2.76
CA ARG A 85 33.12 15.47 2.69
C ARG A 85 33.32 16.57 3.74
N LYS A 86 34.43 16.49 4.47
CA LYS A 86 34.89 17.51 5.42
C LYS A 86 36.20 18.13 4.93
N GLU A 87 36.51 19.31 5.45
CA GLU A 87 37.81 19.96 5.18
C GLU A 87 38.94 19.07 5.68
N GLY A 88 39.90 18.77 4.80
CA GLY A 88 41.03 17.88 5.10
C GLY A 88 40.85 16.41 4.72
N ASP A 89 39.70 16.00 4.16
CA ASP A 89 39.52 14.62 3.68
C ASP A 89 40.42 14.31 2.47
N GLY A 90 41.21 13.24 2.60
CA GLY A 90 42.06 12.68 1.55
C GLY A 90 41.30 11.89 0.49
N MET A 91 42.03 11.18 -0.37
CA MET A 91 41.42 10.33 -1.42
C MET A 91 40.63 9.17 -0.77
N PRO A 92 39.37 8.91 -1.18
CA PRO A 92 38.56 7.83 -0.63
C PRO A 92 39.15 6.45 -0.93
N GLU A 93 38.88 5.50 -0.04
CA GLU A 93 39.30 4.10 -0.19
C GLU A 93 38.56 3.43 -1.36
N GLN A 94 39.31 2.86 -2.31
CA GLN A 94 38.76 2.18 -3.47
C GLN A 94 38.41 0.72 -3.14
N THR A 95 37.19 0.47 -2.67
CA THR A 95 36.67 -0.89 -2.52
C THR A 95 36.06 -1.35 -3.85
N ARG A 96 36.60 -2.42 -4.44
CA ARG A 96 36.21 -2.86 -5.79
C ARG A 96 35.17 -3.99 -5.80
N TYR A 97 35.14 -4.84 -4.78
CA TYR A 97 34.29 -6.03 -4.79
C TYR A 97 33.85 -6.41 -3.38
N ASN A 98 32.56 -6.68 -3.20
CA ASN A 98 31.99 -7.18 -1.94
C ASN A 98 30.93 -8.23 -2.25
N VAL A 99 31.38 -9.45 -2.56
CA VAL A 99 30.53 -10.59 -2.93
C VAL A 99 29.36 -10.79 -1.96
N PRO A 100 29.55 -10.77 -0.63
CA PRO A 100 28.42 -10.90 0.29
C PRO A 100 27.33 -9.83 0.12
N LEU A 101 27.73 -8.57 -0.09
CA LEU A 101 26.79 -7.47 -0.33
C LEU A 101 26.07 -7.63 -1.67
N GLU A 102 26.78 -8.09 -2.71
CA GLU A 102 26.22 -8.35 -4.03
C GLU A 102 25.13 -9.41 -4.02
N ILE A 103 25.34 -10.49 -3.26
CA ILE A 103 24.33 -11.53 -3.06
C ILE A 103 23.14 -10.97 -2.27
N LEU A 104 23.38 -10.15 -1.25
CA LEU A 104 22.31 -9.59 -0.42
C LEU A 104 21.32 -8.75 -1.24
N TYR A 105 21.80 -7.78 -2.01
CA TYR A 105 20.91 -6.87 -2.76
C TYR A 105 20.27 -7.50 -4.00
N THR A 106 20.71 -8.69 -4.42
CA THR A 106 20.10 -9.43 -5.54
C THR A 106 19.07 -10.43 -5.05
N VAL A 107 19.37 -11.18 -3.99
CA VAL A 107 18.48 -12.20 -3.42
C VAL A 107 17.34 -11.57 -2.62
N ALA A 108 17.59 -10.50 -1.86
CA ALA A 108 16.55 -9.90 -1.04
C ALA A 108 15.37 -9.36 -1.86
N PRO A 109 15.57 -8.60 -2.96
CA PRO A 109 14.45 -8.18 -3.81
C PRO A 109 13.72 -9.35 -4.48
N LEU A 110 14.46 -10.40 -4.87
CA LEU A 110 13.85 -11.59 -5.46
C LEU A 110 12.88 -12.28 -4.47
N LEU A 111 13.32 -12.50 -3.23
CA LEU A 111 12.47 -13.10 -2.19
C LEU A 111 11.25 -12.25 -1.87
N MET A 112 11.40 -10.92 -1.87
CA MET A 112 10.29 -10.00 -1.66
C MET A 112 9.22 -10.13 -2.75
N ILE A 113 9.63 -10.20 -4.02
CA ILE A 113 8.71 -10.39 -5.15
C ILE A 113 8.00 -11.75 -5.03
N LEU A 114 8.73 -12.82 -4.69
CA LEU A 114 8.13 -14.15 -4.52
C LEU A 114 7.08 -14.18 -3.41
N ALA A 115 7.34 -13.50 -2.29
CA ALA A 115 6.36 -13.39 -1.21
C ALA A 115 5.10 -12.65 -1.66
N LEU A 116 5.25 -11.50 -2.34
CA LEU A 116 4.11 -10.74 -2.85
C LEU A 116 3.30 -11.55 -3.87
N PHE A 117 3.99 -12.25 -4.77
CA PHE A 117 3.39 -13.11 -5.77
C PHE A 117 2.58 -14.25 -5.12
N TYR A 118 3.11 -14.88 -4.09
CA TYR A 118 2.41 -15.95 -3.36
C TYR A 118 1.06 -15.48 -2.81
N PHE A 119 1.02 -14.33 -2.12
CA PHE A 119 -0.23 -13.76 -1.60
C PHE A 119 -1.19 -13.38 -2.72
N THR A 120 -0.68 -12.76 -3.79
CA THR A 120 -1.49 -12.39 -4.95
C THR A 120 -2.14 -13.60 -5.62
N GLN A 121 -1.38 -14.67 -5.87
CA GLN A 121 -1.91 -15.89 -6.50
C GLN A 121 -2.94 -16.60 -5.63
N ARG A 122 -2.69 -16.67 -4.31
CA ARG A 122 -3.65 -17.24 -3.37
C ARG A 122 -4.99 -16.50 -3.43
N ASP A 123 -4.95 -15.17 -3.35
CA ASP A 123 -6.17 -14.36 -3.35
C ASP A 123 -6.85 -14.37 -4.71
N GLN A 124 -6.09 -14.29 -5.81
CA GLN A 124 -6.62 -14.43 -7.16
C GLN A 124 -7.40 -15.75 -7.32
N THR A 125 -6.82 -16.88 -6.89
CA THR A 125 -7.48 -18.19 -7.00
C THR A 125 -8.83 -18.24 -6.29
N ILE A 126 -8.96 -17.55 -5.14
CA ILE A 126 -10.21 -17.45 -4.38
C ILE A 126 -11.19 -16.55 -5.12
N LEU A 127 -10.74 -15.39 -5.58
CA LEU A 127 -11.56 -14.37 -6.24
C LEU A 127 -12.10 -14.83 -7.61
N THR A 128 -11.34 -15.63 -8.35
CA THR A 128 -11.77 -16.13 -9.67
C THR A 128 -12.63 -17.38 -9.60
N LYS A 129 -12.91 -17.90 -8.40
CA LYS A 129 -13.74 -19.08 -8.24
C LYS A 129 -15.21 -18.67 -8.36
N VAL A 130 -15.78 -18.86 -9.54
CA VAL A 130 -17.21 -18.71 -9.79
C VAL A 130 -17.95 -19.93 -9.23
N ASP A 131 -19.03 -19.69 -8.50
CA ASP A 131 -19.90 -20.72 -7.93
C ASP A 131 -21.25 -20.63 -8.67
N ASP A 132 -21.71 -21.74 -9.25
CA ASP A 132 -22.96 -21.80 -10.02
C ASP A 132 -24.23 -21.74 -9.14
N SER A 133 -24.08 -21.57 -7.83
CA SER A 133 -25.20 -21.48 -6.87
C SER A 133 -25.90 -20.10 -6.81
N SER A 134 -25.68 -19.22 -7.78
CA SER A 134 -26.36 -17.92 -7.82
C SER A 134 -27.87 -18.08 -7.99
N SER A 135 -28.65 -17.26 -7.29
CA SER A 135 -30.11 -17.24 -7.41
C SER A 135 -30.61 -16.26 -8.47
N HIS A 136 -29.72 -15.39 -8.98
CA HIS A 136 -30.04 -14.36 -9.99
C HIS A 136 -29.00 -14.38 -11.10
N SER A 137 -29.46 -14.28 -12.35
CA SER A 137 -28.59 -14.07 -13.51
C SER A 137 -28.94 -12.76 -14.23
N VAL A 138 -27.92 -11.93 -14.50
CA VAL A 138 -28.06 -10.70 -15.28
C VAL A 138 -27.19 -10.81 -16.52
N ASN A 139 -27.82 -10.73 -17.69
CA ASN A 139 -27.09 -10.70 -18.94
C ASN A 139 -26.59 -9.29 -19.25
N VAL A 140 -25.27 -9.14 -19.40
CA VAL A 140 -24.59 -7.85 -19.57
C VAL A 140 -24.08 -7.70 -20.99
N VAL A 141 -24.74 -6.83 -21.77
CA VAL A 141 -24.36 -6.60 -23.17
C VAL A 141 -23.59 -5.30 -23.31
N GLY A 142 -22.33 -5.42 -23.70
CA GLY A 142 -21.51 -4.28 -24.11
C GLY A 142 -21.76 -3.89 -25.57
N TRP A 143 -22.07 -2.62 -25.83
CA TRP A 143 -22.17 -2.08 -27.19
C TRP A 143 -21.38 -0.76 -27.30
N ARG A 144 -21.40 -0.13 -28.47
CA ARG A 144 -20.53 1.03 -28.75
C ARG A 144 -20.80 2.18 -27.78
N TRP A 145 -19.86 2.37 -26.86
CA TRP A 145 -19.87 3.44 -25.84
C TRP A 145 -21.05 3.39 -24.85
N SER A 146 -21.68 2.24 -24.66
CA SER A 146 -22.74 2.06 -23.67
C SER A 146 -22.91 0.58 -23.31
N TRP A 147 -23.72 0.33 -22.29
CA TRP A 147 -24.05 -1.00 -21.76
C TRP A 147 -25.56 -1.21 -21.79
N ALA A 148 -25.98 -2.47 -21.73
CA ALA A 148 -27.35 -2.88 -21.56
C ALA A 148 -27.41 -4.03 -20.55
N PHE A 149 -28.36 -3.97 -19.63
CA PHE A 149 -28.54 -4.96 -18.57
C PHE A 149 -29.90 -5.63 -18.77
N ASN A 150 -29.90 -6.93 -19.03
CA ASN A 150 -31.11 -7.71 -19.24
C ASN A 150 -31.35 -8.62 -18.02
N TYR A 151 -32.53 -8.49 -17.44
CA TYR A 151 -33.03 -9.31 -16.33
C TYR A 151 -33.99 -10.34 -16.94
N GLU A 152 -33.43 -11.46 -17.41
CA GLU A 152 -34.16 -12.43 -18.23
C GLU A 152 -35.29 -13.12 -17.46
N GLU A 153 -35.11 -13.32 -16.16
CA GLU A 153 -36.10 -13.96 -15.27
C GLU A 153 -37.35 -13.08 -15.09
N GLU A 154 -37.18 -11.76 -15.02
CA GLU A 154 -38.25 -10.78 -14.87
C GLU A 154 -38.79 -10.26 -16.21
N GLY A 155 -38.08 -10.50 -17.31
CA GLY A 155 -38.42 -10.00 -18.64
C GLY A 155 -38.28 -8.48 -18.78
N VAL A 156 -37.38 -7.86 -18.01
CA VAL A 156 -37.12 -6.41 -18.00
C VAL A 156 -35.68 -6.14 -18.44
N TYR A 157 -35.43 -4.96 -19.02
CA TYR A 157 -34.09 -4.53 -19.40
C TYR A 157 -33.89 -3.04 -19.11
N ASP A 158 -32.63 -2.64 -18.90
CA ASP A 158 -32.22 -1.23 -18.82
C ASP A 158 -31.10 -0.95 -19.83
N VAL A 159 -31.28 0.10 -20.63
CA VAL A 159 -30.36 0.50 -21.72
C VAL A 159 -30.15 2.00 -21.65
N GLY A 160 -28.89 2.42 -21.67
CA GLY A 160 -28.54 3.83 -21.62
C GLY A 160 -28.79 4.54 -22.93
N THR A 161 -29.19 5.80 -22.84
CA THR A 161 -29.22 6.75 -23.97
C THR A 161 -28.02 7.71 -23.87
N PRO A 162 -27.67 8.47 -24.92
CA PRO A 162 -26.57 9.43 -24.84
C PRO A 162 -26.70 10.49 -23.73
N GLY A 163 -27.91 10.73 -23.21
CA GLY A 163 -28.18 11.68 -22.13
C GLY A 163 -28.37 11.03 -20.75
N GLU A 164 -28.52 9.71 -20.68
CA GLU A 164 -28.83 8.99 -19.44
C GLU A 164 -28.14 7.62 -19.45
N PRO A 165 -27.14 7.39 -18.58
CA PRO A 165 -26.43 6.12 -18.52
C PRO A 165 -27.35 4.99 -18.02
N PRO A 166 -27.11 3.73 -18.43
CA PRO A 166 -27.88 2.59 -17.94
C PRO A 166 -27.59 2.36 -16.45
N VAL A 167 -28.58 1.89 -15.70
CA VAL A 167 -28.43 1.56 -14.28
C VAL A 167 -28.52 0.05 -14.06
N LEU A 168 -27.52 -0.50 -13.38
CA LEU A 168 -27.53 -1.88 -12.92
C LEU A 168 -28.18 -1.94 -11.53
N TRP A 169 -29.28 -2.66 -11.43
CA TRP A 169 -30.03 -2.90 -10.20
C TRP A 169 -29.68 -4.30 -9.69
N LEU A 170 -29.28 -4.39 -8.44
CA LEU A 170 -28.87 -5.66 -7.82
C LEU A 170 -29.61 -5.85 -6.49
N PRO A 171 -30.03 -7.09 -6.17
CA PRO A 171 -30.48 -7.42 -4.82
C PRO A 171 -29.33 -7.27 -3.82
N VAL A 172 -29.63 -6.76 -2.63
CA VAL A 172 -28.65 -6.56 -1.56
C VAL A 172 -28.44 -7.88 -0.84
N ASP A 173 -27.18 -8.21 -0.50
CA ASP A 173 -26.77 -9.42 0.22
C ASP A 173 -27.09 -10.75 -0.49
N GLU A 174 -27.36 -10.73 -1.79
CA GLU A 174 -27.61 -11.91 -2.61
C GLU A 174 -26.52 -12.10 -3.68
N LYS A 175 -26.22 -13.36 -4.00
CA LYS A 175 -25.27 -13.67 -5.08
C LYS A 175 -25.93 -13.44 -6.44
N VAL A 176 -25.20 -12.80 -7.33
CA VAL A 176 -25.61 -12.52 -8.71
C VAL A 176 -24.53 -13.02 -9.66
N THR A 177 -24.94 -13.72 -10.72
CA THR A 177 -24.06 -14.11 -11.83
C THR A 177 -24.27 -13.16 -12.98
N PHE A 178 -23.17 -12.77 -13.63
CA PHE A 178 -23.17 -11.94 -14.82
C PHE A 178 -22.71 -12.76 -16.02
N GLU A 179 -23.48 -12.73 -17.11
CA GLU A 179 -23.21 -13.45 -18.36
C GLU A 179 -23.09 -12.52 -19.56
#